data_AF-A0A495QPV9-F1
#
_entry.id   AF-A0A495QPV9-F1
#
_cell.length_a   1.000
_cell.length_b   1.000
_cell.length_c   1.000
_cell.angle_alpha   90.00
_cell.angle_beta   90.00
_cell.angle_gamma   90.00
#
_symmetry.space_group_name_H-M   'P 1'
#
loop_
_entity.id
_entity.type
_entity.pdbx_description
1 polymer ?
#
loop_
_entity_poly.entity_id
_entity_poly.type
_entity_poly.pdbx_seq_one_letter_code
_entity_poly.pdbx_strand_id
1 'polypeptide(L)'
;MSLLTLLLTCVFAVVTPGPNSPGPAPESWRWPLGPPPPQVVRGFSPPTFPWGPGHRGVDLAARPGQPVYAAGPGRVTYADRLSGRGVVAIGHGVLRTTYLPVRANVRVGHRVTSGSRIGTVEDGLPHCPMTCLHWGLLHGSLYLNPLSLVQRELRLLPHWERPSPPEKRPVPQGEPGIALRDATGGALTGMALTFTTAFVWRRTRTRALRHRRRRPPPGVIDLSHERRLRRTP
;
A
#
# COMPACT_ATOMS: atom_id res chain seq x y z
N MET A 1 15.07 -61.94 -4.91
CA MET A 1 15.03 -61.36 -3.55
C MET A 1 16.37 -60.70 -3.31
N SER A 2 16.56 -59.42 -3.02
CA SER A 2 15.72 -58.23 -3.07
C SER A 2 16.70 -57.06 -3.13
N LEU A 3 16.45 -56.14 -4.06
CA LEU A 3 17.17 -54.88 -4.34
C LEU A 3 17.01 -53.83 -3.21
N LEU A 4 17.09 -54.25 -1.94
CA LEU A 4 16.57 -53.49 -0.80
C LEU A 4 17.64 -53.20 0.28
N THR A 5 18.74 -52.57 -0.10
CA THR A 5 19.63 -51.88 0.86
C THR A 5 20.16 -50.58 0.26
N LEU A 6 19.25 -49.82 -0.36
CA LEU A 6 19.43 -48.41 -0.69
C LEU A 6 18.94 -47.57 0.50
N LEU A 7 19.65 -46.49 0.81
CA LEU A 7 19.21 -45.36 1.66
C LEU A 7 19.25 -45.55 3.19
N LEU A 8 20.44 -45.59 3.79
CA LEU A 8 20.59 -45.08 5.16
C LEU A 8 21.99 -44.51 5.44
N THR A 9 22.44 -43.55 4.65
CA THR A 9 23.54 -42.67 5.03
C THR A 9 22.98 -41.31 5.41
N CYS A 10 22.90 -41.09 6.73
CA CYS A 10 22.52 -39.84 7.37
C CYS A 10 23.42 -38.70 6.88
N VAL A 11 22.87 -37.78 6.08
CA VAL A 11 23.45 -36.45 5.91
C VAL A 11 22.97 -35.60 7.07
N PHE A 12 23.77 -35.53 8.13
CA PHE A 12 23.64 -34.48 9.14
C PHE A 12 24.04 -33.14 8.49
N ALA A 13 23.06 -32.44 7.93
CA ALA A 13 23.23 -31.06 7.49
C ALA A 13 23.33 -30.17 8.74
N VAL A 14 24.52 -29.63 8.99
CA VAL A 14 24.75 -28.58 9.98
C VAL A 14 23.96 -27.34 9.52
N VAL A 15 22.86 -27.05 10.19
CA VAL A 15 22.12 -25.80 10.01
C VAL A 15 22.90 -24.70 10.71
N THR A 16 23.73 -23.97 9.95
CA THR A 16 24.25 -22.69 10.42
C THR A 16 23.12 -21.65 10.33
N PRO A 17 22.78 -20.94 11.41
CA PRO A 17 21.91 -19.79 11.28
C PRO A 17 22.66 -18.73 10.46
N GLY A 18 22.25 -18.55 9.20
CA GLY A 18 22.74 -17.45 8.38
C GLY A 18 22.46 -16.10 9.06
N PRO A 19 23.29 -15.08 8.84
CA PRO A 19 23.07 -13.77 9.42
C PRO A 19 21.65 -13.31 9.06
N ASN A 20 20.91 -12.86 10.08
CA ASN A 20 19.59 -12.25 9.94
C ASN A 20 19.69 -11.15 8.88
N SER A 21 19.32 -11.50 7.65
CA SER A 21 19.17 -10.51 6.60
C SER A 21 18.07 -9.58 7.08
N PRO A 22 18.31 -8.25 7.13
CA PRO A 22 17.23 -7.32 7.40
C PRO A 22 16.11 -7.64 6.41
N GLY A 23 14.92 -7.93 6.91
CA GLY A 23 13.76 -8.19 6.06
C GLY A 23 13.59 -7.07 5.04
N PRO A 24 13.06 -7.35 3.83
CA PRO A 24 12.97 -6.35 2.78
C PRO A 24 12.30 -5.10 3.34
N ALA A 25 13.00 -3.96 3.24
CA ALA A 25 12.39 -2.65 3.45
C ALA A 25 11.09 -2.58 2.63
N PRO A 26 10.03 -1.87 3.08
CA PRO A 26 8.81 -1.75 2.29
C PRO A 26 9.20 -1.25 0.90
N GLU A 27 9.06 -2.12 -0.10
CA GLU A 27 9.60 -1.88 -1.44
C GLU A 27 8.98 -0.59 -1.98
N SER A 28 9.81 0.45 -2.11
CA SER A 28 9.35 1.75 -2.59
C SER A 28 8.87 1.63 -4.02
N TRP A 29 7.67 2.14 -4.27
CA TRP A 29 7.18 2.36 -5.61
C TRP A 29 8.12 3.31 -6.36
N ARG A 30 8.22 3.12 -7.67
CA ARG A 30 9.12 3.88 -8.53
C ARG A 30 8.50 4.14 -9.89
N TRP A 31 9.08 5.10 -10.60
CA TRP A 31 8.70 5.40 -11.97
C TRP A 31 8.95 4.18 -12.88
N PRO A 32 8.04 3.90 -13.84
CA PRO A 32 8.19 2.80 -14.77
C PRO A 32 9.17 3.08 -15.93
N LEU A 33 9.66 4.31 -16.02
CA LEU A 33 10.69 4.79 -16.95
C LEU A 33 11.76 5.56 -16.17
N GLY A 34 12.97 5.64 -16.73
CA GLY A 34 14.09 6.36 -16.13
C GLY A 34 15.02 5.47 -15.29
N PRO A 35 15.89 6.06 -14.46
CA PRO A 35 16.05 7.51 -14.19
C PRO A 35 16.57 8.32 -15.40
N PRO A 36 16.36 9.66 -15.44
CA PRO A 36 15.56 10.48 -14.50
C PRO A 36 14.04 10.23 -14.62
N PRO A 37 13.20 10.73 -13.69
CA PRO A 37 11.75 10.64 -13.80
C PRO A 37 11.23 11.16 -15.16
N PRO A 38 10.29 10.46 -15.81
CA PRO A 38 9.75 10.90 -17.09
C PRO A 38 8.85 12.12 -16.94
N GLN A 39 8.75 12.92 -17.99
CA GLN A 39 7.73 13.97 -18.08
C GLN A 39 6.34 13.34 -18.23
N VAL A 40 5.36 13.84 -17.47
CA VAL A 40 3.95 13.48 -17.65
C VAL A 40 3.39 14.31 -18.79
N VAL A 41 2.97 13.64 -19.88
CA VAL A 41 2.38 14.27 -21.07
C VAL A 41 0.88 14.44 -20.91
N ARG A 42 0.23 13.48 -20.25
CA ARG A 42 -1.22 13.53 -19.97
C ARG A 42 -1.52 12.98 -18.58
N GLY A 43 -2.23 13.76 -17.78
CA GLY A 43 -2.61 13.40 -16.42
C GLY A 43 -3.82 12.46 -16.33
N PHE A 44 -4.05 11.91 -15.14
CA PHE A 44 -5.20 11.09 -14.82
C PHE A 44 -6.49 11.90 -14.84
N SER A 45 -7.51 11.38 -15.53
CA SER A 45 -8.82 12.02 -15.66
C SER A 45 -9.88 10.92 -15.68
N PRO A 46 -10.34 10.43 -14.52
CA PRO A 46 -11.23 9.27 -14.48
C PRO A 46 -12.57 9.59 -15.16
N PRO A 47 -13.19 8.60 -15.82
CA PRO A 47 -14.51 8.80 -16.39
C PRO A 47 -15.55 8.95 -15.28
N THR A 48 -16.59 9.77 -15.50
CA THR A 48 -17.67 10.01 -14.53
C THR A 48 -18.59 8.80 -14.33
N PHE A 49 -18.60 7.87 -15.29
CA PHE A 49 -19.28 6.57 -15.24
C PHE A 49 -18.39 5.50 -15.89
N PRO A 50 -18.56 4.20 -15.60
CA PRO A 50 -17.56 3.16 -15.91
C PRO A 50 -17.04 3.14 -17.36
N TRP A 51 -17.92 3.38 -18.32
CA TRP A 51 -17.63 3.33 -19.76
C TRP A 51 -17.55 4.71 -20.42
N GLY A 52 -17.55 5.78 -19.62
CA GLY A 52 -17.46 7.14 -20.12
C GLY A 52 -16.09 7.50 -20.69
N PRO A 53 -16.01 8.67 -21.36
CA PRO A 53 -14.74 9.24 -21.78
C PRO A 53 -13.88 9.58 -20.57
N GLY A 54 -12.56 9.50 -20.73
CA GLY A 54 -11.61 9.81 -19.68
C GLY A 54 -10.23 9.21 -19.97
N HIS A 55 -9.31 9.47 -19.06
CA HIS A 55 -7.96 8.95 -19.04
C HIS A 55 -7.71 8.15 -17.76
N ARG A 56 -7.76 6.82 -17.89
CA ARG A 56 -7.73 5.83 -16.79
C ARG A 56 -6.31 5.50 -16.28
N GLY A 57 -5.38 6.42 -16.51
CA GLY A 57 -3.96 6.31 -16.16
C GLY A 57 -3.25 7.64 -16.42
N VAL A 58 -1.95 7.61 -16.61
CA VAL A 58 -1.14 8.75 -17.07
C VAL A 58 -0.30 8.35 -18.27
N ASP A 59 -0.01 9.31 -19.14
CA ASP A 59 0.89 9.11 -20.27
C ASP A 59 2.24 9.75 -19.94
N LEU A 60 3.30 8.96 -20.02
CA LEU A 60 4.67 9.34 -19.71
C LEU A 60 5.45 9.47 -21.01
N ALA A 61 6.16 10.58 -21.19
CA ALA A 61 7.01 10.78 -22.37
C ALA A 61 8.02 9.63 -22.48
N ALA A 62 8.08 9.01 -23.65
CA ALA A 62 8.92 7.85 -23.90
C ALA A 62 9.50 7.86 -25.31
N ARG A 63 10.44 6.95 -25.57
CA ARG A 63 10.98 6.66 -26.90
C ARG A 63 10.70 5.21 -27.26
N PRO A 64 10.45 4.88 -28.54
CA PRO A 64 10.40 3.48 -28.97
C PRO A 64 11.65 2.72 -28.54
N GLY A 65 11.48 1.50 -28.05
CA GLY A 65 12.58 0.67 -27.54
C GLY A 65 13.06 1.02 -26.13
N GLN A 66 12.60 2.11 -25.52
CA GLN A 66 12.99 2.50 -24.16
C GLN A 66 12.61 1.40 -23.15
N PRO A 67 13.51 1.02 -22.22
CA PRO A 67 13.20 0.03 -21.20
C PRO A 67 12.03 0.45 -20.30
N VAL A 68 11.14 -0.50 -20.02
CA VAL A 68 10.02 -0.34 -19.09
C VAL A 68 10.25 -1.21 -17.87
N TYR A 69 9.93 -0.67 -16.71
CA TYR A 69 10.24 -1.24 -15.40
C TYR A 69 8.96 -1.41 -14.55
N ALA A 70 8.89 -2.49 -13.77
CA ALA A 70 7.79 -2.73 -12.84
C ALA A 70 7.76 -1.65 -11.74
N ALA A 71 6.66 -0.92 -11.58
CA ALA A 71 6.59 0.17 -10.59
C ALA A 71 6.69 -0.31 -9.13
N GLY A 72 6.38 -1.57 -8.84
CA GLY A 72 6.47 -2.18 -7.51
C GLY A 72 6.51 -3.72 -7.58
N PRO A 73 6.75 -4.41 -6.45
CA PRO A 73 6.79 -5.87 -6.41
C PRO A 73 5.44 -6.49 -6.70
N GLY A 74 5.43 -7.60 -7.41
CA GLY A 74 4.19 -8.31 -7.66
C GLY A 74 4.34 -9.53 -8.54
N ARG A 75 3.21 -9.96 -9.09
CA ARG A 75 3.15 -11.05 -10.06
C ARG A 75 2.55 -10.54 -11.36
N VAL A 76 3.17 -10.88 -12.48
CA VAL A 76 2.63 -10.57 -13.80
C VAL A 76 1.31 -11.34 -14.00
N THR A 77 0.21 -10.61 -14.17
CA THR A 77 -1.14 -11.15 -14.40
C THR A 77 -1.53 -11.15 -15.87
N TYR A 78 -0.87 -10.34 -16.70
CA TYR A 78 -1.07 -10.26 -18.15
C TYR A 78 0.22 -9.83 -18.83
N ALA A 79 0.56 -10.43 -19.97
CA ALA A 79 1.70 -10.05 -20.80
C ALA A 79 1.46 -10.56 -22.24
N ASP A 80 0.68 -9.81 -23.02
CA ASP A 80 0.34 -10.16 -24.40
C ASP A 80 -0.16 -8.94 -25.19
N ARG A 81 -0.50 -9.11 -26.47
CA ARG A 81 -1.18 -8.10 -27.27
C ARG A 81 -2.65 -7.98 -26.84
N LEU A 82 -3.14 -6.76 -26.73
CA LEU A 82 -4.55 -6.44 -26.49
C LEU A 82 -4.92 -5.28 -27.41
N SER A 83 -5.95 -5.44 -28.26
CA SER A 83 -6.38 -4.39 -29.19
C SER A 83 -5.23 -3.79 -30.01
N GLY A 84 -4.38 -4.66 -30.56
CA GLY A 84 -3.30 -4.28 -31.48
C GLY A 84 -2.05 -3.69 -30.83
N ARG A 85 -1.91 -3.67 -29.50
CA ARG A 85 -0.71 -3.18 -28.78
C ARG A 85 -0.29 -4.13 -27.66
N GLY A 86 0.99 -4.18 -27.34
CA GLY A 86 1.49 -4.96 -26.22
C GLY A 86 1.07 -4.36 -24.87
N VAL A 87 0.61 -5.20 -23.94
CA VAL A 87 0.20 -4.81 -22.59
C VAL A 87 0.87 -5.72 -21.58
N VAL A 88 1.40 -5.11 -20.51
CA VAL A 88 1.79 -5.83 -19.30
C VAL A 88 0.89 -5.38 -18.15
N ALA A 89 0.42 -6.31 -17.33
CA ALA A 89 -0.27 -6.00 -16.08
C ALA A 89 0.36 -6.78 -14.92
N ILE A 90 0.57 -6.09 -13.80
CA ILE A 90 1.20 -6.66 -12.60
C ILE A 90 0.22 -6.48 -11.43
N GLY A 91 -0.10 -7.59 -10.75
CA GLY A 91 -0.86 -7.60 -9.52
C GLY A 91 0.06 -7.44 -8.30
N HIS A 92 -0.34 -6.56 -7.39
CA HIS A 92 0.37 -6.18 -6.17
C HIS A 92 -0.51 -6.40 -4.93
N GLY A 93 -1.27 -7.50 -4.90
CA GLY A 93 -2.35 -7.71 -3.93
C GLY A 93 -3.65 -7.05 -4.40
N VAL A 94 -4.17 -6.09 -3.63
CA VAL A 94 -5.41 -5.36 -3.99
C VAL A 94 -5.22 -4.34 -5.11
N LEU A 95 -3.96 -3.96 -5.37
CA LEU A 95 -3.58 -3.03 -6.44
C LEU A 95 -3.15 -3.78 -7.70
N ARG A 96 -3.36 -3.16 -8.86
CA ARG A 96 -2.84 -3.62 -10.16
C ARG A 96 -2.29 -2.44 -10.94
N THR A 97 -1.09 -2.58 -11.49
CA THR A 97 -0.53 -1.63 -12.47
C THR A 97 -0.60 -2.19 -13.88
N THR A 98 -0.80 -1.31 -14.86
CA THR A 98 -0.86 -1.67 -16.30
C THR A 98 0.07 -0.79 -17.11
N TYR A 99 0.75 -1.35 -18.11
CA TYR A 99 1.78 -0.70 -18.91
C TYR A 99 1.52 -0.98 -20.39
N LEU A 100 1.40 0.07 -21.21
CA LEU A 100 1.19 -0.03 -22.66
C LEU A 100 1.63 1.24 -23.41
N PRO A 101 2.07 1.14 -24.67
CA PRO A 101 2.33 -0.08 -25.42
C PRO A 101 3.70 -0.67 -25.04
N VAL A 102 3.76 -1.95 -24.67
CA VAL A 102 5.00 -2.61 -24.20
C VAL A 102 5.20 -3.95 -24.90
N ARG A 103 6.36 -4.11 -25.57
CA ARG A 103 6.87 -5.42 -25.99
C ARG A 103 7.41 -6.12 -24.74
N ALA A 104 6.62 -7.03 -24.20
CA ALA A 104 6.93 -7.72 -22.96
C ALA A 104 8.18 -8.62 -23.09
N ASN A 105 9.03 -8.63 -22.07
CA ASN A 105 10.09 -9.64 -21.90
C ASN A 105 9.81 -10.58 -20.69
N VAL A 106 8.61 -10.48 -20.12
CA VAL A 106 8.10 -11.28 -19.02
C VAL A 106 6.88 -12.09 -19.45
N ARG A 107 6.55 -13.14 -18.71
CA ARG A 107 5.39 -14.00 -18.93
C ARG A 107 4.46 -13.95 -17.74
N VAL A 108 3.18 -14.28 -17.97
CA VAL A 108 2.20 -14.45 -16.90
C VAL A 108 2.73 -15.43 -15.85
N GLY A 109 2.57 -15.08 -14.57
CA GLY A 109 3.06 -15.86 -13.45
C GLY A 109 4.44 -15.46 -12.94
N HIS A 110 5.27 -14.74 -13.71
CA HIS A 110 6.56 -14.24 -13.24
C HIS A 110 6.40 -13.35 -12.01
N ARG A 111 7.27 -13.55 -11.01
CA ARG A 111 7.45 -12.62 -9.89
C ARG A 111 8.42 -11.53 -10.30
N VAL A 112 8.10 -10.30 -9.95
CA VAL A 112 8.92 -9.11 -10.22
C VAL A 112 9.04 -8.30 -8.93
N THR A 113 10.15 -7.60 -8.77
CA THR A 113 10.38 -6.64 -7.69
C THR A 113 10.18 -5.22 -8.21
N SER A 114 10.18 -4.22 -7.32
CA SER A 114 10.41 -2.82 -7.69
C SER A 114 11.84 -2.65 -8.22
N GLY A 115 12.10 -3.19 -9.40
CA GLY A 115 13.44 -3.30 -9.97
C GLY A 115 13.36 -3.72 -11.42
N SER A 116 12.55 -4.75 -11.61
CA SER A 116 12.57 -5.60 -12.78
C SER A 116 12.20 -4.87 -14.06
N ARG A 117 13.01 -5.08 -15.09
CA ARG A 117 12.67 -4.73 -16.47
C ARG A 117 11.59 -5.69 -16.96
N ILE A 118 10.49 -5.14 -17.47
CA ILE A 118 9.31 -5.88 -17.92
C ILE A 118 9.09 -5.81 -19.43
N GLY A 119 9.87 -5.00 -20.13
CA GLY A 119 9.86 -4.94 -21.58
C GLY A 119 10.50 -3.68 -22.12
N THR A 120 10.08 -3.32 -23.33
CA THR A 120 10.41 -2.05 -23.97
C THR A 120 9.15 -1.40 -24.54
N VAL A 121 9.14 -0.07 -24.60
CA VAL A 121 8.07 0.68 -25.25
C VAL A 121 8.00 0.29 -26.73
N GLU A 122 6.82 -0.08 -27.20
CA GLU A 122 6.62 -0.35 -28.64
C GLU A 122 6.58 0.98 -29.41
N ASP A 123 6.99 0.91 -30.68
CA ASP A 123 6.59 1.92 -31.65
C ASP A 123 5.14 1.63 -32.06
N GLY A 124 4.25 2.61 -32.01
CA GLY A 124 2.81 2.33 -32.13
C GLY A 124 1.94 3.53 -32.42
N LEU A 125 0.73 3.24 -32.90
CA LEU A 125 -0.30 4.19 -33.32
C LEU A 125 -0.54 5.30 -32.27
N PRO A 126 -0.62 6.57 -32.69
CA PRO A 126 -0.63 7.69 -31.77
C PRO A 126 -1.98 7.80 -31.05
N HIS A 127 -1.99 7.55 -29.74
CA HIS A 127 -2.96 8.20 -28.84
C HIS A 127 -2.39 9.48 -28.20
N CYS A 128 -1.08 9.66 -28.29
CA CYS A 128 -0.32 10.84 -27.89
C CYS A 128 0.29 11.52 -29.14
N PRO A 129 0.56 12.84 -29.11
CA PRO A 129 1.30 13.54 -30.17
C PRO A 129 2.75 13.07 -30.34
N MET A 130 3.30 12.41 -29.32
CA MET A 130 4.64 11.81 -29.27
C MET A 130 4.54 10.40 -28.71
N THR A 131 5.56 9.55 -28.88
CA THR A 131 5.59 8.24 -28.21
C THR A 131 5.50 8.41 -26.70
N CYS A 132 4.58 7.67 -26.08
CA CYS A 132 4.33 7.74 -24.66
C CYS A 132 4.04 6.34 -24.10
N LEU A 133 4.41 6.11 -22.84
CA LEU A 133 3.95 4.95 -22.08
C LEU A 133 2.71 5.36 -21.29
N HIS A 134 1.58 4.73 -21.59
CA HIS A 134 0.41 4.77 -20.74
C HIS A 134 0.60 3.83 -19.54
N TRP A 135 0.55 4.42 -18.35
CA TRP A 135 0.68 3.73 -17.07
C TRP A 135 -0.61 3.89 -16.26
N GLY A 136 -1.24 2.77 -15.90
CA GLY A 136 -2.49 2.74 -15.15
C GLY A 136 -2.34 2.14 -13.76
N LEU A 137 -3.25 2.49 -12.86
CA LEU A 137 -3.37 1.94 -11.51
C LEU A 137 -4.84 1.63 -11.21
N LEU A 138 -5.08 0.44 -10.69
CA LEU A 138 -6.38 0.01 -10.20
C LEU A 138 -6.29 -0.49 -8.76
N HIS A 139 -7.36 -0.26 -7.99
CA HIS A 139 -7.66 -0.98 -6.75
C HIS A 139 -8.97 -1.75 -6.96
N GLY A 140 -8.88 -3.08 -7.09
CA GLY A 140 -10.01 -3.87 -7.56
C GLY A 140 -10.47 -3.39 -8.96
N SER A 141 -11.69 -2.88 -9.06
CA SER A 141 -12.26 -2.30 -10.28
C SER A 141 -12.15 -0.77 -10.38
N LEU A 142 -11.70 -0.09 -9.32
CA LEU A 142 -11.59 1.36 -9.27
C LEU A 142 -10.26 1.83 -9.86
N TYR A 143 -10.31 2.75 -10.83
CA TYR A 143 -9.12 3.43 -11.33
C TYR A 143 -8.65 4.50 -10.36
N LEU A 144 -7.34 4.54 -10.12
CA LEU A 144 -6.68 5.52 -9.28
C LEU A 144 -5.61 6.27 -10.08
N ASN A 145 -5.21 7.44 -9.59
CA ASN A 145 -4.08 8.17 -10.16
C ASN A 145 -2.76 7.43 -9.83
N PRO A 146 -2.04 6.87 -10.82
CA PRO A 146 -0.79 6.14 -10.59
C PRO A 146 0.35 7.02 -10.04
N LEU A 147 0.27 8.34 -10.22
CA LEU A 147 1.26 9.27 -9.67
C LEU A 147 1.28 9.26 -8.13
N SER A 148 0.17 8.85 -7.48
CA SER A 148 0.10 8.67 -6.03
C SER A 148 1.08 7.62 -5.49
N LEU A 149 1.61 6.75 -6.35
CA LEU A 149 2.62 5.76 -5.96
C LEU A 149 4.02 6.39 -5.84
N VAL A 150 4.34 7.40 -6.67
CA VAL A 150 5.71 7.87 -6.87
C VAL A 150 5.92 9.33 -6.47
N GLN A 151 4.85 10.12 -6.42
CA GLN A 151 4.89 11.50 -5.95
C GLN A 151 4.57 11.53 -4.46
N ARG A 152 5.44 12.19 -3.70
CA ARG A 152 5.19 12.45 -2.29
C ARG A 152 4.20 13.61 -2.21
N GLU A 153 3.20 13.47 -1.35
CA GLU A 153 2.31 14.58 -1.04
C GLU A 153 3.12 15.63 -0.25
N LEU A 154 3.56 16.68 -0.94
CA LEU A 154 4.27 17.79 -0.32
C LEU A 154 3.23 18.67 0.37
N ARG A 155 3.04 18.47 1.67
CA ARG A 155 2.24 19.37 2.50
C ARG A 155 3.14 20.41 3.13
N LEU A 156 2.99 21.66 2.70
CA LEU A 156 3.56 22.78 3.43
C LEU A 156 2.89 22.85 4.82
N LEU A 157 3.71 22.84 5.86
CA LEU A 157 3.27 23.16 7.22
C LEU A 157 3.37 24.67 7.41
N PRO A 158 2.46 25.29 8.19
CA PRO A 158 2.59 26.69 8.54
C PRO A 158 3.94 26.91 9.23
N HIS A 159 4.68 27.92 8.76
CA HIS A 159 5.86 28.41 9.45
C HIS A 159 5.36 29.28 10.61
N TRP A 160 5.27 28.72 11.80
CA TRP A 160 5.18 29.55 12.99
C TRP A 160 6.62 29.88 13.40
N GLU A 161 6.91 31.16 13.62
CA GLU A 161 8.14 31.54 14.30
C GLU A 161 8.14 30.86 15.66
N ARG A 162 9.11 29.97 15.87
CA ARG A 162 9.39 29.48 17.21
C ARG A 162 9.73 30.71 18.05
N PRO A 163 9.02 31.00 19.15
CA PRO A 163 9.41 32.07 20.05
C PRO A 163 10.89 31.86 20.38
N SER A 164 11.70 32.90 20.18
CA SER A 164 13.06 32.91 20.68
C SER A 164 13.01 32.48 22.14
N PRO A 165 13.89 31.56 22.59
CA PRO A 165 13.98 31.25 24.01
C PRO A 165 14.04 32.57 24.77
N PRO A 166 13.23 32.75 25.84
CA PRO A 166 13.26 34.00 26.58
C PRO A 166 14.71 34.27 26.95
N GLU A 167 15.20 35.45 26.56
CA GLU A 167 16.53 35.90 26.97
C GLU A 167 16.60 35.74 28.49
N LYS A 168 17.65 35.07 28.98
CA LYS A 168 17.85 34.85 30.41
C LYS A 168 17.94 36.21 31.08
N ARG A 169 16.81 36.75 31.55
CA ARG A 169 16.81 37.89 32.47
C ARG A 169 17.64 37.49 33.68
N PRO A 170 18.56 38.35 34.17
CA PRO A 170 19.24 38.09 35.42
C PRO A 170 18.19 37.83 36.49
N VAL A 171 18.27 36.66 37.12
CA VAL A 171 17.43 36.31 38.27
C VAL A 171 17.81 37.29 39.39
N PRO A 172 16.86 38.08 39.95
CA PRO A 172 17.14 38.87 41.14
C PRO A 172 17.57 37.92 42.26
N GLN A 173 18.77 38.14 42.80
CA GLN A 173 19.28 37.33 43.89
C GLN A 173 18.52 37.68 45.18
N GLY A 174 17.74 36.71 45.64
CA GLY A 174 17.52 36.43 47.05
C GLY A 174 16.50 37.29 47.78
N GLU A 175 15.32 36.72 48.01
CA GLU A 175 14.70 36.77 49.34
C GLU A 175 14.57 35.33 49.84
N PRO A 176 14.87 35.05 51.12
CA PRO A 176 14.80 33.71 51.68
C PRO A 176 13.34 33.25 51.79
N GLY A 177 12.96 32.28 50.95
CA GLY A 177 11.66 31.64 50.98
C GLY A 177 11.43 30.89 52.29
N ILE A 178 10.27 31.15 52.92
CA ILE A 178 9.74 30.36 54.03
C ILE A 178 9.62 28.90 53.59
N ALA A 179 10.29 28.01 54.31
CA ALA A 179 10.25 26.58 54.09
C ALA A 179 8.84 26.03 54.34
N LEU A 180 8.16 25.60 53.27
CA LEU A 180 6.92 24.84 53.35
C LEU A 180 7.26 23.39 53.66
N ARG A 181 6.81 22.95 54.85
CA ARG A 181 6.99 21.59 55.38
C ARG A 181 6.31 20.54 54.50
N ASP A 182 6.98 19.40 54.42
CA ASP A 182 6.51 18.18 53.77
C ASP A 182 5.16 17.71 54.33
N ALA A 183 4.18 17.51 53.44
CA ALA A 183 2.94 16.80 53.71
C ALA A 183 2.99 15.45 52.97
N THR A 184 3.66 14.48 53.58
CA THR A 184 3.56 13.06 53.24
C THR A 184 2.27 12.50 53.82
N GLY A 185 1.28 12.19 52.97
CA GLY A 185 0.14 11.37 53.40
C GLY A 185 -1.07 11.42 52.46
N GLY A 186 -1.31 10.32 51.74
CA GLY A 186 -2.65 10.02 51.23
C GLY A 186 -2.85 9.94 49.72
N ALA A 187 -1.95 9.31 48.96
CA ALA A 187 -2.14 9.15 47.50
C ALA A 187 -2.48 7.71 47.05
N LEU A 188 -2.52 6.71 47.94
CA LEU A 188 -2.62 5.30 47.52
C LEU A 188 -4.03 4.69 47.54
N THR A 189 -5.05 5.36 48.09
CA THR A 189 -6.41 4.81 48.16
C THR A 189 -7.34 5.27 47.03
N GLY A 190 -7.00 6.32 46.27
CA GLY A 190 -7.84 6.86 45.18
C GLY A 190 -7.77 6.10 43.85
N MET A 191 -6.66 5.41 43.55
CA MET A 191 -6.44 4.78 42.25
C MET A 191 -7.14 3.42 42.07
N ALA A 192 -7.46 2.70 43.14
CA ALA A 192 -8.07 1.37 43.02
C ALA A 192 -9.55 1.40 42.57
N LEU A 193 -10.26 2.50 42.83
CA LEU A 193 -11.70 2.60 42.54
C LEU A 193 -12.03 3.07 41.11
N THR A 194 -11.09 3.71 40.41
CA THR A 194 -11.29 4.17 39.02
C THR A 194 -11.02 3.08 37.98
N PHE A 195 -10.15 2.10 38.29
CA PHE A 195 -9.85 1.01 37.35
C PHE A 195 -10.95 -0.07 37.24
N THR A 196 -11.67 -0.36 38.32
CA THR A 196 -12.73 -1.39 38.32
C THR A 196 -13.98 -0.94 37.57
N THR A 197 -14.38 0.33 37.70
CA THR A 197 -15.52 0.92 36.99
C THR A 197 -15.28 1.01 35.48
N ALA A 198 -14.07 1.38 35.06
CA ALA A 198 -13.69 1.43 33.64
C ALA A 198 -13.68 0.03 32.97
N PHE A 199 -13.26 -1.00 33.70
CA PHE A 199 -13.17 -2.37 33.16
C PHE A 199 -14.55 -3.03 32.97
N VAL A 200 -15.48 -2.81 33.91
CA VAL A 200 -16.87 -3.32 33.81
C VAL A 200 -17.62 -2.65 32.65
N TRP A 201 -17.46 -1.34 32.46
CA TRP A 201 -18.09 -0.61 31.35
C TRP A 201 -17.59 -1.06 29.96
N ARG A 202 -16.28 -1.36 29.83
CA ARG A 202 -15.71 -1.83 28.55
C ARG A 202 -16.21 -3.22 28.17
N ARG A 203 -16.46 -4.10 29.15
CA ARG A 203 -16.91 -5.48 28.91
C ARG A 203 -18.40 -5.58 28.55
N THR A 204 -19.25 -4.69 29.05
CA THR A 204 -20.68 -4.66 28.73
C THR A 204 -20.96 -4.00 27.38
N ARG A 205 -20.25 -2.91 27.03
CA ARG A 205 -20.42 -2.20 25.74
C ARG A 205 -20.05 -3.05 24.52
N THR A 206 -19.03 -3.90 24.64
CA THR A 206 -18.57 -4.79 23.55
C THR A 206 -19.55 -5.93 23.26
N ARG A 207 -20.31 -6.41 24.26
CA ARG A 207 -21.39 -7.40 24.05
C ARG A 207 -22.60 -6.79 23.34
N ALA A 208 -23.00 -5.56 23.72
CA ALA A 208 -24.12 -4.87 23.08
C ALA A 208 -23.87 -4.56 21.59
N LEU A 209 -22.65 -4.16 21.23
CA LEU A 209 -22.28 -3.89 19.83
C LEU A 209 -22.23 -5.15 18.95
N ARG A 210 -21.86 -6.31 19.51
CA ARG A 210 -21.89 -7.59 18.78
C ARG A 210 -23.31 -8.08 18.48
N HIS A 211 -24.28 -7.78 19.34
CA HIS A 211 -25.68 -8.17 19.13
C HIS A 211 -26.39 -7.31 18.07
N ARG A 212 -25.98 -6.04 17.90
CA ARG A 212 -26.52 -5.13 16.86
C ARG A 212 -26.08 -5.46 15.43
N ARG A 213 -24.97 -6.20 15.23
CA ARG A 213 -24.45 -6.53 13.89
C ARG A 213 -25.13 -7.72 13.20
N ARG A 214 -26.16 -8.34 13.80
CA ARG A 214 -26.82 -9.52 13.24
C ARG A 214 -28.20 -9.28 12.62
N ARG A 215 -28.74 -8.05 12.67
CA ARG A 215 -30.00 -7.74 12.00
C ARG A 215 -29.72 -6.82 10.79
N PRO A 216 -30.02 -7.27 9.56
CA PRO A 216 -29.96 -6.39 8.41
C PRO A 216 -30.97 -5.24 8.57
N PRO A 217 -30.68 -4.05 8.04
CA PRO A 217 -31.62 -2.93 8.05
C PRO A 217 -32.94 -3.30 7.36
N PRO A 218 -34.08 -2.73 7.78
CA PRO A 218 -35.34 -2.91 7.06
C PRO A 218 -35.19 -2.42 5.60
N GLY A 219 -35.62 -3.24 4.64
CA GLY A 219 -35.52 -2.94 3.20
C GLY A 219 -34.30 -3.52 2.46
N VAL A 220 -33.40 -4.23 3.14
CA VAL A 220 -32.26 -4.90 2.50
C VAL A 220 -32.57 -6.39 2.29
N ILE A 221 -32.57 -6.84 1.03
CA ILE A 221 -32.79 -8.24 0.65
C ILE A 221 -31.63 -9.10 1.19
N ASP A 222 -31.95 -10.11 2.01
CA ASP A 222 -30.97 -11.08 2.48
C ASP A 222 -30.65 -12.10 1.38
N LEU A 223 -29.58 -11.84 0.64
CA LEU A 223 -29.10 -12.70 -0.45
C LEU A 223 -28.74 -14.12 0.04
N SER A 224 -28.40 -14.29 1.32
CA SER A 224 -28.12 -15.62 1.88
C SER A 224 -29.40 -16.43 2.13
N HIS A 225 -30.50 -15.75 2.43
CA HIS A 225 -31.84 -16.32 2.49
C HIS A 225 -32.37 -16.67 1.10
N GLU A 226 -32.27 -15.76 0.12
CA GLU A 226 -32.67 -16.04 -1.28
C GLU A 226 -31.90 -17.23 -1.88
N ARG A 227 -30.61 -17.33 -1.58
CA ARG A 227 -29.76 -18.43 -2.08
C ARG A 227 -30.13 -19.79 -1.47
N ARG A 228 -30.74 -19.82 -0.28
CA ARG A 228 -31.28 -21.05 0.32
C ARG A 228 -32.59 -21.49 -0.34
N LEU A 229 -33.51 -20.55 -0.58
CA LEU A 229 -34.79 -20.85 -1.22
C LEU A 229 -34.64 -21.41 -2.65
N ARG A 230 -33.62 -20.97 -3.39
CA ARG A 230 -33.30 -21.47 -4.74
C ARG A 230 -32.59 -22.83 -4.77
N ARG A 231 -32.23 -23.39 -3.61
CA ARG A 231 -31.49 -24.67 -3.49
C ARG A 231 -32.36 -25.84 -3.02
N THR A 232 -33.62 -25.60 -2.69
CA THR A 232 -34.60 -26.67 -2.49
C THR A 232 -35.11 -27.14 -3.86
N PRO A 233 -34.99 -28.43 -4.19
CA PRO A 233 -35.44 -28.99 -5.46
C PRO A 233 -36.97 -28.96 -5.60
#